data_AF-A0A5B9MPC1-F1
#
_entry.id   AF-A0A5B9MPC1-F1
#
_cell.length_a   1.000
_cell.length_b   1.000
_cell.length_c   1.000
_cell.angle_alpha   90.00
_cell.angle_beta   90.00
_cell.angle_gamma   90.00
#
_symmetry.space_group_name_H-M   'P 1'
#
loop_
_entity.id
_entity.type
_entity.pdbx_description
1 polymer ?
#
loop_
_entity_poly.entity_id
_entity_poly.type
_entity_poly.pdbx_seq_one_letter_code
_entity_poly.pdbx_strand_id
1 'polypeptide(L)'
;MAAEHRKLRFGSMEEAMAEAERLAASTTRTTGQFSLGQILEHLARTLEVALHQRAMPPAALPMRLLSRLIRPMVLRKASTGFKLPSKAQNVLWPSEAVSTEDGLEHLRQAYRKFMSADQIPKHVFFGNMTRQQHEALQCRHFEGHLGFVHPVS
;
A
#
# COMPACT_ATOMS: atom_id res chain seq x y z
N MET A 1 -15.19 4.43 18.64
CA MET A 1 -15.70 4.95 17.36
C MET A 1 -14.74 4.54 16.26
N ALA A 2 -15.22 4.23 15.06
CA ALA A 2 -14.34 3.93 13.93
C ALA A 2 -13.57 5.19 13.53
N ALA A 3 -12.27 5.05 13.20
CA ALA A 3 -11.48 6.16 12.68
C ALA A 3 -12.12 6.73 11.40
N GLU A 4 -12.15 8.05 11.29
CA GLU A 4 -12.62 8.74 10.09
C GLU A 4 -11.79 8.32 8.88
N HIS A 5 -12.43 7.98 7.76
CA HIS A 5 -11.75 7.50 6.55
C HIS A 5 -12.41 8.09 5.30
N ARG A 6 -11.64 8.80 4.47
CA ARG A 6 -12.10 9.36 3.20
C ARG A 6 -12.28 8.25 2.17
N LYS A 7 -13.41 8.29 1.47
CA LYS A 7 -13.66 7.39 0.34
C LYS A 7 -12.85 7.86 -0.86
N LEU A 8 -11.82 7.08 -1.20
CA LEU A 8 -11.00 7.27 -2.39
C LEU A 8 -11.28 6.16 -3.41
N ARG A 9 -11.14 6.50 -4.69
CA ARG A 9 -11.21 5.56 -5.81
C ARG A 9 -10.24 6.00 -6.90
N PHE A 10 -9.18 5.23 -7.12
CA PHE A 10 -8.21 5.47 -8.21
C PHE A 10 -8.49 4.53 -9.38
N GLY A 11 -8.50 5.06 -10.60
CA GLY A 11 -8.53 4.31 -11.85
C GLY A 11 -7.16 3.79 -12.27
N SER A 12 -6.09 4.44 -11.82
CA SER A 12 -4.71 4.12 -12.19
C SER A 12 -3.73 4.34 -11.03
N MET A 13 -2.54 3.77 -11.17
CA MET A 13 -1.44 4.00 -10.23
C MET A 13 -0.89 5.43 -10.30
N GLU A 14 -1.05 6.11 -11.44
CA GLU A 14 -0.70 7.53 -11.60
C GLU A 14 -1.62 8.43 -10.76
N GLU A 15 -2.94 8.20 -10.80
CA GLU A 15 -3.89 8.92 -9.93
C GLU A 15 -3.59 8.70 -8.45
N ALA A 16 -3.24 7.47 -8.07
CA ALA A 16 -2.90 7.13 -6.69
C ALA A 16 -1.63 7.85 -6.22
N MET A 17 -0.61 7.95 -7.08
CA MET A 17 0.61 8.70 -6.79
C MET A 17 0.36 10.21 -6.75
N ALA A 18 -0.45 10.75 -7.66
CA ALA A 18 -0.79 12.17 -7.65
C ALA A 18 -1.49 12.59 -6.36
N GLU A 19 -2.37 11.74 -5.79
CA GLU A 19 -2.95 11.99 -4.47
C GLU A 19 -1.90 11.97 -3.36
N ALA A 20 -0.96 11.01 -3.39
CA ALA A 20 0.12 10.93 -2.40
C ALA A 20 0.99 12.20 -2.42
N GLU A 21 1.36 12.68 -3.61
CA GLU A 21 2.12 13.92 -3.79
C GLU A 21 1.34 15.15 -3.34
N ARG A 22 0.05 15.23 -3.70
CA ARG A 22 -0.83 16.33 -3.27
C ARG A 22 -0.92 16.41 -1.76
N LEU A 23 -1.13 15.27 -1.09
CA LEU A 23 -1.22 15.21 0.37
C LEU A 23 0.10 15.63 1.02
N ALA A 24 1.24 15.18 0.48
CA ALA A 24 2.56 15.53 0.98
C ALA A 24 2.90 17.03 0.80
N ALA A 25 2.36 17.67 -0.24
CA ALA A 25 2.52 19.10 -0.48
C ALA A 25 1.54 19.98 0.31
N SER A 26 0.70 19.40 1.17
CA SER A 26 -0.35 20.10 1.91
C SER A 26 -0.24 19.86 3.41
N THR A 27 -0.79 20.78 4.20
CA THR A 27 -0.99 20.53 5.63
C THR A 27 -2.04 19.45 5.79
N THR A 28 -1.72 18.37 6.49
CA THR A 28 -2.62 17.23 6.68
C THR A 28 -2.68 16.81 8.15
N ARG A 29 -3.79 16.15 8.52
CA ARG A 29 -3.92 15.37 9.76
C ARG A 29 -4.22 13.92 9.43
N THR A 30 -3.81 12.99 10.28
CA THR A 30 -4.18 11.58 10.14
C THR A 30 -5.17 11.16 11.23
N THR A 31 -6.04 10.21 10.91
CA THR A 31 -7.08 9.68 11.83
C THR A 31 -6.80 8.25 12.29
N GLY A 32 -5.61 7.73 11.96
CA GLY A 32 -5.11 6.40 12.36
C GLY A 32 -3.89 6.49 13.28
N GLN A 33 -3.17 5.37 13.42
CA GLN A 33 -1.99 5.26 14.29
C GLN A 33 -0.69 5.77 13.64
N PHE A 34 -0.70 6.01 12.33
CA PHE A 34 0.48 6.31 11.55
C PHE A 34 0.45 7.74 11.01
N SER A 35 1.62 8.37 10.96
CA SER A 35 1.80 9.66 10.30
C SER A 35 1.70 9.52 8.77
N LEU A 36 1.59 10.65 8.06
CA LEU A 36 1.65 10.64 6.59
C LEU A 36 2.95 10.02 6.08
N GLY A 37 4.11 10.44 6.61
CA GLY A 37 5.41 9.86 6.22
C GLY A 37 5.49 8.35 6.41
N GLN A 38 4.97 7.82 7.52
CA GLN A 38 4.91 6.37 7.76
C GLN A 38 3.96 5.64 6.80
N ILE A 39 2.83 6.26 6.44
CA ILE A 39 1.90 5.72 5.43
C ILE A 39 2.57 5.67 4.05
N LEU A 40 3.26 6.73 3.64
CA LEU A 40 3.96 6.78 2.35
C LEU A 40 5.08 5.74 2.28
N GLU A 41 5.88 5.64 3.36
CA GLU A 41 6.89 4.60 3.52
C GLU A 41 6.24 3.21 3.40
N HIS A 42 5.14 2.95 4.11
CA HIS A 42 4.43 1.67 4.03
C HIS A 42 4.02 1.31 2.60
N LEU A 43 3.47 2.26 1.85
CA LEU A 43 3.10 2.06 0.46
C LEU A 43 4.33 1.74 -0.41
N ALA A 44 5.47 2.41 -0.18
CA ALA A 44 6.72 2.14 -0.88
C ALA A 44 7.18 0.70 -0.65
N ARG A 45 7.22 0.27 0.62
CA ARG A 45 7.58 -1.10 1.02
C ARG A 45 6.69 -2.15 0.37
N THR A 46 5.40 -1.88 0.21
CA THR A 46 4.50 -2.83 -0.47
C THR A 46 4.75 -2.96 -1.97
N LEU A 47 5.19 -1.90 -2.65
CA LEU A 47 5.63 -1.99 -4.03
C LEU A 47 6.93 -2.79 -4.15
N GLU A 48 7.88 -2.59 -3.24
CA GLU A 48 9.12 -3.38 -3.19
C GLU A 48 8.85 -4.87 -2.95
N VAL A 49 7.90 -5.19 -2.07
CA VAL A 49 7.46 -6.58 -1.85
C VAL A 49 6.84 -7.17 -3.12
N ALA A 50 6.03 -6.39 -3.86
CA ALA A 50 5.47 -6.85 -5.13
C ALA A 50 6.56 -7.18 -6.16
N LEU A 51 7.70 -6.49 -6.11
CA LEU A 51 8.87 -6.70 -6.96
C LEU A 51 9.92 -7.67 -6.38
N HIS A 52 9.67 -8.28 -5.22
CA HIS A 52 10.64 -9.09 -4.46
C HIS A 52 11.94 -8.36 -4.08
N GLN A 53 11.94 -7.02 -4.11
CA GLN A 53 13.05 -6.18 -3.62
C GLN A 53 13.06 -6.09 -2.10
N ARG A 54 11.97 -6.49 -1.46
CA ARG A 54 11.85 -6.64 -0.01
C ARG A 54 11.33 -8.03 0.34
N ALA A 55 12.09 -8.73 1.17
CA ALA A 55 11.73 -10.07 1.61
C ALA A 55 10.55 -10.05 2.58
N MET A 56 9.55 -10.90 2.33
CA MET A 56 8.45 -11.16 3.27
C MET A 56 8.58 -12.56 3.87
N PRO A 57 8.16 -12.77 5.13
CA PRO A 57 8.06 -14.11 5.67
C PRO A 57 7.09 -14.94 4.81
N PRO A 58 7.35 -16.25 4.62
CA PRO A 58 6.50 -17.09 3.80
C PRO A 58 5.07 -17.13 4.37
N ALA A 59 4.09 -16.93 3.51
CA ALA A 59 2.69 -17.07 3.90
C ALA A 59 2.39 -18.53 4.28
N ALA A 60 1.82 -18.74 5.46
CA ALA A 60 1.39 -20.06 5.91
C ALA A 60 0.41 -20.71 4.92
N LEU A 61 0.38 -22.04 4.86
CA LEU A 61 -0.45 -22.77 3.89
C LEU A 61 -1.94 -22.36 3.91
N PRO A 62 -2.60 -22.18 5.08
CA PRO A 62 -3.99 -21.72 5.12
C PRO A 62 -4.17 -20.31 4.55
N MET A 63 -3.20 -19.42 4.78
CA MET A 63 -3.20 -18.04 4.25
C MET A 63 -3.09 -18.03 2.73
N ARG A 64 -2.29 -18.94 2.15
CA ARG A 64 -2.19 -19.11 0.69
C ARG A 64 -3.48 -19.66 0.06
N LEU A 65 -4.23 -20.47 0.80
CA LEU A 65 -5.53 -20.97 0.33
C LEU A 65 -6.60 -19.87 0.41
N LEU A 66 -6.62 -19.12 1.52
CA LEU A 66 -7.52 -17.99 1.74
C LEU A 66 -7.32 -16.89 0.69
N SER A 67 -6.08 -16.64 0.25
CA SER A 67 -5.77 -15.59 -0.71
C SER A 67 -6.56 -15.74 -2.03
N ARG A 68 -6.87 -16.96 -2.45
CA ARG A 68 -7.72 -17.22 -3.64
C ARG A 68 -9.15 -16.76 -3.46
N LEU A 69 -9.70 -16.91 -2.25
CA LEU A 69 -11.07 -16.52 -1.93
C LEU A 69 -11.22 -15.00 -1.79
N ILE A 70 -10.24 -14.34 -1.15
CA ILE A 70 -10.33 -12.90 -0.87
C ILE A 70 -9.81 -12.02 -2.02
N ARG A 71 -9.03 -12.58 -2.97
CA ARG A 71 -8.46 -11.82 -4.10
C ARG A 71 -9.50 -11.00 -4.88
N PRO A 72 -10.64 -11.56 -5.34
CA PRO A 72 -11.62 -10.77 -6.09
C PRO A 72 -12.17 -9.59 -5.28
N MET A 73 -12.30 -9.77 -3.96
CA MET A 73 -12.77 -8.73 -3.06
C MET A 73 -11.75 -7.59 -2.93
N VAL A 74 -10.48 -7.93 -2.63
CA VAL A 74 -9.42 -6.93 -2.44
C VAL A 74 -8.97 -6.24 -3.72
N LEU A 75 -9.25 -6.83 -4.90
CA LEU A 75 -9.03 -6.16 -6.19
C LEU A 75 -10.15 -5.18 -6.52
N ARG A 76 -11.35 -5.40 -5.98
CA ARG A 76 -12.53 -4.57 -6.26
C ARG A 76 -12.70 -3.43 -5.27
N LYS A 77 -12.31 -3.62 -4.01
CA LYS A 77 -12.56 -2.65 -2.93
C LYS A 77 -11.37 -2.60 -1.96
N ALA A 78 -10.99 -1.39 -1.56
CA ALA A 78 -10.08 -1.16 -0.46
C ALA A 78 -10.60 -1.84 0.81
N SER A 79 -9.72 -2.58 1.49
CA SER A 79 -10.03 -3.21 2.78
C SER A 79 -9.12 -2.61 3.83
N THR A 80 -9.73 -2.01 4.86
CA THR A 80 -9.03 -1.48 6.02
C THR A 80 -9.15 -2.46 7.18
N GLY A 81 -8.16 -2.48 8.08
CA GLY A 81 -8.21 -3.28 9.31
C GLY A 81 -7.81 -4.74 9.15
N PHE A 82 -7.25 -5.14 8.00
CA PHE A 82 -6.66 -6.47 7.84
C PHE A 82 -5.40 -6.60 8.71
N LYS A 83 -5.44 -7.49 9.70
CA LYS A 83 -4.30 -7.73 10.60
C LYS A 83 -3.38 -8.79 10.00
N LEU A 84 -2.21 -8.35 9.53
CA LEU A 84 -1.14 -9.26 9.14
C LEU A 84 -0.50 -9.91 10.38
N PRO A 85 0.15 -11.08 10.26
CA PRO A 85 1.00 -11.62 11.32
C PRO A 85 2.10 -10.62 11.72
N SER A 86 2.48 -10.55 12.99
CA SER A 86 3.41 -9.52 13.51
C SER A 86 4.73 -9.45 12.74
N LYS A 87 5.29 -10.59 12.33
CA LYS A 87 6.51 -10.64 11.51
C LYS A 87 6.36 -9.93 10.17
N ALA A 88 5.19 -10.01 9.54
CA ALA A 88 4.88 -9.33 8.28
C ALA A 88 4.62 -7.83 8.52
N GLN A 89 3.98 -7.47 9.63
CA GLN A 89 3.78 -6.06 9.99
C GLN A 89 5.12 -5.33 10.17
N ASN A 90 6.09 -5.93 10.85
CA ASN A 90 7.40 -5.33 11.09
C ASN A 90 8.21 -5.08 9.81
N VAL A 91 7.96 -5.85 8.74
CA VAL A 91 8.60 -5.62 7.44
C VAL A 91 7.97 -4.44 6.71
N LEU A 92 6.64 -4.32 6.80
CA LEU A 92 5.86 -3.39 6.01
C LEU A 92 5.64 -2.03 6.67
N TRP A 93 5.66 -1.95 7.99
CA TRP A 93 5.54 -0.69 8.72
C TRP A 93 6.91 -0.27 9.27
N PRO A 94 7.31 1.00 9.10
CA PRO A 94 8.48 1.53 9.80
C PRO A 94 8.24 1.52 11.31
N SER A 95 9.23 1.07 12.08
CA SER A 95 9.23 1.17 13.55
C SER A 95 9.58 2.57 14.04
N GLU A 96 10.23 3.36 13.19
CA GLU A 96 10.70 4.70 13.49
C GLU A 96 9.75 5.76 12.93
N ALA A 97 9.91 6.99 13.40
CA ALA A 97 9.28 8.13 12.77
C ALA A 97 9.87 8.30 11.36
N VAL A 98 9.02 8.61 10.38
CA VAL A 98 9.43 8.90 9.01
C VAL A 98 8.85 10.25 8.63
N SER A 99 9.70 11.14 8.11
CA SER A 99 9.26 12.44 7.60
C SER A 99 8.37 12.24 6.37
N THR A 100 7.53 13.24 6.06
CA THR A 100 6.68 13.17 4.86
C THR A 100 7.56 13.15 3.60
N GLU A 101 8.65 13.92 3.61
CA GLU A 101 9.60 14.07 2.52
C GLU A 101 10.33 12.75 2.22
N ASP A 102 10.90 12.09 3.24
CA ASP A 102 11.62 10.83 3.07
C ASP A 102 10.68 9.71 2.61
N GLY A 103 9.49 9.61 3.22
CA GLY A 103 8.48 8.63 2.84
C GLY A 103 8.00 8.83 1.40
N LEU A 104 7.81 10.08 0.97
CA LEU A 104 7.41 10.38 -0.41
C LEU A 104 8.52 10.06 -1.42
N GLU A 105 9.77 10.42 -1.11
CA GLU A 105 10.89 10.14 -2.02
C GLU A 105 11.09 8.64 -2.22
N HIS A 106 11.04 7.86 -1.14
CA HIS A 106 11.10 6.40 -1.25
C HIS A 106 9.92 5.84 -2.04
N LEU A 107 8.70 6.35 -1.81
CA LEU A 107 7.52 5.96 -2.58
C LEU A 107 7.68 6.25 -4.08
N ARG A 108 8.21 7.42 -4.46
CA ARG A 108 8.50 7.77 -5.86
C ARG A 108 9.49 6.80 -6.49
N GLN A 109 10.56 6.43 -5.78
CA GLN A 109 11.54 5.47 -6.27
C GLN A 109 10.91 4.08 -6.49
N ALA A 110 10.17 3.58 -5.50
CA ALA A 110 9.49 2.28 -5.58
C ALA A 110 8.43 2.26 -6.69
N TYR A 111 7.67 3.35 -6.85
CA TYR A 111 6.70 3.52 -7.93
C TYR A 111 7.36 3.48 -9.31
N ARG A 112 8.44 4.24 -9.53
CA ARG A 112 9.16 4.23 -10.82
C ARG A 112 9.60 2.82 -11.19
N LYS A 113 10.22 2.10 -10.26
CA LYS A 113 10.65 0.70 -10.45
C LYS A 113 9.48 -0.24 -10.74
N PHE A 114 8.36 -0.06 -10.04
CA PHE A 114 7.16 -0.88 -10.23
C PHE A 114 6.54 -0.65 -11.61
N MET A 115 6.44 0.61 -12.05
CA MET A 115 5.87 0.95 -13.34
C MET A 115 6.76 0.52 -14.51
N SER A 116 8.09 0.61 -14.36
CA SER A 116 9.07 0.24 -15.38
C SER A 116 9.37 -1.27 -15.44
N ALA A 117 8.83 -2.08 -14.52
CA ALA A 117 9.08 -3.51 -14.52
C ALA A 117 8.35 -4.21 -15.69
N ASP A 118 9.11 -4.87 -16.57
CA ASP A 118 8.55 -5.66 -17.68
C ASP A 118 7.66 -6.80 -17.17
N GLN A 119 8.08 -7.44 -16.08
CA GLN A 119 7.37 -8.53 -15.44
C GLN A 119 7.35 -8.33 -13.93
N ILE A 120 6.18 -8.52 -13.32
CA ILE A 120 6.03 -8.52 -11.86
C ILE A 120 6.09 -9.99 -11.41
N PRO A 121 7.00 -10.34 -10.48
CA PRO A 121 7.15 -11.71 -10.02
C PRO A 121 5.89 -12.18 -9.30
N LYS A 122 5.81 -13.49 -9.08
CA LYS A 122 4.68 -14.11 -8.37
C LYS A 122 4.45 -13.43 -7.02
N HIS A 123 3.25 -12.91 -6.80
CA HIS A 123 2.91 -12.22 -5.56
C HIS A 123 3.00 -13.18 -4.37
N VAL A 124 3.70 -12.76 -3.32
CA VAL A 124 3.99 -13.60 -2.12
C VAL A 124 2.73 -14.18 -1.46
N PHE A 125 1.65 -13.40 -1.45
CA PHE A 125 0.34 -13.81 -0.92
C PHE A 125 -0.67 -14.29 -1.98
N PHE A 126 -0.91 -13.52 -3.06
CA PHE A 126 -1.93 -13.81 -4.08
C PHE A 126 -1.48 -14.71 -5.24
N GLY A 127 -0.21 -15.12 -5.27
CA GLY A 127 0.33 -15.96 -6.33
C GLY A 127 0.42 -15.24 -7.67
N ASN A 128 0.11 -15.95 -8.76
CA ASN A 128 0.23 -15.41 -10.11
C ASN A 128 -0.83 -14.32 -10.34
N MET A 129 -0.41 -13.13 -10.76
CA MET A 129 -1.29 -12.02 -11.08
C MET A 129 -0.85 -11.38 -12.39
N THR A 130 -1.81 -10.88 -13.17
CA THR A 130 -1.51 -10.04 -14.32
C THR A 130 -1.03 -8.67 -13.86
N ARG A 131 -0.37 -7.92 -14.76
CA ARG A 131 0.00 -6.51 -14.52
C ARG A 131 -1.17 -5.67 -14.02
N GLN A 132 -2.31 -5.76 -14.71
CA GLN A 132 -3.54 -5.04 -14.35
C GLN A 132 -4.06 -5.41 -12.96
N GLN A 133 -3.96 -6.68 -12.56
CA GLN A 133 -4.37 -7.11 -11.22
C GLN A 133 -3.41 -6.59 -10.15
N HIS A 134 -2.11 -6.53 -10.44
CA HIS A 134 -1.15 -5.91 -9.55
C HIS A 134 -1.46 -4.42 -9.35
N GLU A 135 -1.66 -3.67 -10.44
CA GLU A 135 -2.02 -2.24 -10.36
C GLU A 135 -3.34 -2.02 -9.63
N ALA A 136 -4.37 -2.82 -9.91
CA ALA A 136 -5.65 -2.72 -9.22
C ALA A 136 -5.52 -2.97 -7.71
N LEU A 137 -4.71 -3.96 -7.31
CA LEU A 137 -4.40 -4.24 -5.90
C LEU A 137 -3.72 -3.04 -5.25
N GLN A 138 -2.70 -2.48 -5.89
CA GLN A 138 -1.98 -1.33 -5.36
C GLN A 138 -2.88 -0.08 -5.27
N CYS A 139 -3.74 0.16 -6.25
CA CYS A 139 -4.76 1.23 -6.16
C CYS A 139 -5.67 1.03 -4.94
N ARG A 140 -6.20 -0.19 -4.71
CA ARG A 140 -7.04 -0.48 -3.53
C ARG A 140 -6.26 -0.29 -2.23
N HIS A 141 -4.97 -0.61 -2.24
CA HIS A 141 -4.09 -0.45 -1.10
C HIS A 141 -3.88 1.03 -0.76
N PHE A 142 -3.54 1.85 -1.77
CA PHE A 142 -3.40 3.29 -1.63
C PHE A 142 -4.69 3.93 -1.09
N GLU A 143 -5.85 3.58 -1.62
CA GLU A 143 -7.14 4.07 -1.11
C GLU A 143 -7.37 3.74 0.36
N GLY A 144 -7.02 2.52 0.75
CA GLY A 144 -7.15 2.05 2.13
C GLY A 144 -6.31 2.89 3.09
N HIS A 145 -5.11 3.32 2.68
CA HIS A 145 -4.19 4.05 3.54
C HIS A 145 -4.30 5.57 3.43
N LEU A 146 -4.32 6.13 2.22
CA LEU A 146 -4.45 7.57 2.00
C LEU A 146 -5.81 8.11 2.44
N GLY A 147 -6.84 7.25 2.54
CA GLY A 147 -8.13 7.62 3.10
C GLY A 147 -8.07 8.01 4.60
N PHE A 148 -7.03 7.62 5.35
CA PHE A 148 -6.83 8.06 6.73
C PHE A 148 -6.13 9.42 6.84
N VAL A 149 -5.68 10.01 5.73
CA VAL A 149 -4.99 11.31 5.69
C VAL A 149 -6.00 12.35 5.22
N HIS A 150 -6.13 13.46 5.94
CA HIS A 150 -7.11 14.52 5.67
C HIS A 150 -6.37 15.84 5.47
N PRO A 151 -6.56 16.54 4.34
CA PRO A 151 -6.12 17.92 4.20
C PRO A 151 -6.73 18.78 5.31
N VAL A 152 -5.92 19.67 5.87
CA VAL A 152 -6.38 20.72 6.78
C VAL A 152 -6.57 21.97 5.92
N SER A 153 -7.82 22.43 5.82
CA SER A 153 -8.15 23.70 5.17
C SER A 153 -7.67 24.90 5.99
#